data_AF-A0A846QHF1-F1
#
_entry.id   AF-A0A846QHF1-F1
#
_cell.length_a   1.000
_cell.length_b   1.000
_cell.length_c   1.000
_cell.angle_alpha   90.00
_cell.angle_beta   90.00
_cell.angle_gamma   90.00
#
_symmetry.space_group_name_H-M   'P 1'
#
loop_
_entity.id
_entity.type
_entity.pdbx_description
1 polymer ?
#
loop_
_entity_poly.entity_id
_entity_poly.type
_entity_poly.pdbx_seq_one_letter_code
_entity_poly.pdbx_strand_id
1 'polypeptide(L)'
;MHAPYAFPPAIIESHPLVRRLSGQIIWCMFEEYDAAPEDIQAFLDLYDAERARALSAVSRIVAPTADDNTGGIMIRLRDTGHVCPFCEALNGRFLPVGHPELLHFLPPFGLGCAAYAEVLTREQVAALPAAQRIDTSLVPPCDLTCGEWIFTRTWSAGIP
;
A
#
# COMPACT_ATOMS: atom_id res chain seq x y z
N MET A 1 -24.76 -8.57 -4.46
CA MET A 1 -24.52 -8.47 -3.01
C MET A 1 -23.08 -8.06 -2.80
N HIS A 2 -22.80 -7.26 -1.76
CA HIS A 2 -21.62 -6.42 -1.49
C HIS A 2 -21.69 -5.02 -2.10
N ALA A 3 -22.13 -4.05 -1.27
CA ALA A 3 -21.85 -2.64 -1.51
C ALA A 3 -20.33 -2.47 -1.38
N PRO A 4 -19.61 -2.08 -2.44
CA PRO A 4 -18.17 -1.87 -2.33
C PRO A 4 -17.97 -0.70 -1.36
N TYR A 5 -16.94 -0.79 -0.51
CA TYR A 5 -16.47 0.32 0.29
C TYR A 5 -16.22 1.52 -0.63
N ALA A 6 -17.22 2.39 -0.77
CA ALA A 6 -17.17 3.53 -1.65
C ALA A 6 -16.42 4.64 -0.93
N PHE A 7 -15.08 4.57 -1.00
CA PHE A 7 -14.24 5.69 -0.59
C PHE A 7 -14.58 6.91 -1.47
N PRO A 8 -14.68 8.12 -0.89
CA PRO A 8 -14.89 9.33 -1.68
C PRO A 8 -13.82 9.47 -2.78
N PRO A 9 -14.16 10.01 -3.97
CA PRO A 9 -13.20 10.18 -5.07
C PRO A 9 -11.92 10.90 -4.64
N ALA A 10 -12.02 11.94 -3.80
CA ALA A 10 -10.87 12.67 -3.28
C ALA A 10 -9.88 11.79 -2.49
N ILE A 11 -10.37 10.78 -1.75
CA ILE A 11 -9.52 9.84 -1.00
C ILE A 11 -8.81 8.89 -1.96
N ILE A 12 -9.50 8.44 -3.02
CA ILE A 12 -8.92 7.59 -4.06
C ILE A 12 -7.84 8.34 -4.83
N GLU A 13 -8.11 9.57 -5.24
CA GLU A 13 -7.20 10.44 -6.00
C GLU A 13 -5.95 10.83 -5.21
N SER A 14 -6.04 10.83 -3.87
CA SER A 14 -4.92 11.12 -2.97
C SER A 14 -3.84 10.02 -2.97
N HIS A 15 -4.17 8.80 -3.39
CA HIS A 15 -3.23 7.69 -3.36
C HIS A 15 -2.51 7.49 -4.72
N PRO A 16 -1.15 7.55 -4.78
CA PRO A 16 -0.39 7.53 -6.03
C PRO A 16 -0.65 6.34 -6.96
N LEU A 17 -0.68 5.12 -6.40
CA LEU A 17 -0.93 3.89 -7.16
C LEU A 17 -2.42 3.64 -7.42
N VAL A 18 -3.24 3.66 -6.37
CA VAL A 18 -4.66 3.26 -6.43
C VAL A 18 -5.46 4.13 -7.41
N ARG A 19 -5.12 5.42 -7.57
CA ARG A 19 -5.78 6.30 -8.54
C ARG A 19 -5.56 5.90 -10.00
N ARG A 20 -4.53 5.08 -10.29
CA ARG A 20 -4.09 4.73 -11.65
C ARG A 20 -4.52 3.34 -12.11
N LEU A 21 -4.80 2.43 -11.17
CA LEU A 21 -4.99 1.01 -11.48
C LEU A 21 -6.43 0.55 -11.27
N SER A 22 -7.02 0.04 -12.35
CA SER A 22 -8.29 -0.70 -12.33
C SER A 22 -8.02 -2.20 -12.37
N GLY A 23 -8.98 -2.99 -11.87
CA GLY A 23 -8.92 -4.45 -11.96
C GLY A 23 -8.79 -4.95 -13.40
N GLN A 24 -9.40 -4.26 -14.37
CA GLN A 24 -9.26 -4.59 -15.79
C GLN A 24 -7.82 -4.41 -16.31
N ILE A 25 -7.13 -3.34 -15.91
CA ILE A 25 -5.74 -3.13 -16.29
C ILE A 25 -4.86 -4.22 -15.70
N ILE A 26 -5.05 -4.53 -14.42
CA ILE A 26 -4.30 -5.60 -13.74
C ILE A 26 -4.55 -6.94 -14.41
N TRP A 27 -5.81 -7.25 -14.77
CA TRP A 27 -6.17 -8.46 -15.49
C TRP A 27 -5.40 -8.59 -16.81
N CYS A 28 -5.49 -7.56 -17.67
CA CYS A 28 -4.78 -7.54 -18.95
C CYS A 28 -3.27 -7.71 -18.77
N MET A 29 -2.67 -7.07 -17.76
CA MET A 29 -1.25 -7.23 -17.47
C MET A 29 -0.88 -8.67 -17.10
N PHE A 30 -1.71 -9.39 -16.36
CA PHE A 30 -1.43 -10.78 -16.02
C PHE A 30 -1.64 -11.72 -17.20
N GLU A 31 -2.65 -11.45 -18.05
CA GLU A 31 -2.87 -12.21 -19.29
C GLU A 31 -1.68 -12.11 -20.25
N GLU A 32 -1.02 -10.95 -20.34
CA GLU A 32 0.20 -10.77 -21.16
C GLU A 32 1.37 -11.67 -20.72
N TYR A 33 1.34 -12.20 -19.50
CA TYR A 33 2.33 -13.12 -18.94
C TYR A 33 1.82 -14.56 -18.87
N ASP A 34 0.75 -14.89 -19.61
CA ASP A 34 0.15 -16.22 -19.66
C ASP A 34 -0.29 -16.76 -18.27
N ALA A 35 -0.63 -15.86 -17.33
CA ALA A 35 -1.09 -16.27 -16.01
C ALA A 35 -2.46 -16.98 -16.09
N ALA A 36 -2.63 -18.02 -15.27
CA ALA A 36 -3.90 -18.76 -15.23
C ALA A 36 -5.02 -17.88 -14.64
N PRO A 37 -6.26 -17.89 -15.18
CA PRO A 37 -7.35 -17.03 -14.71
C PRO A 37 -7.62 -17.10 -13.20
N GLU A 38 -7.45 -18.27 -12.59
CA GLU A 38 -7.54 -18.49 -11.15
C GLU A 38 -6.49 -17.73 -10.34
N ASP A 39 -5.27 -17.62 -10.87
CA ASP A 39 -4.20 -16.84 -10.26
C ASP A 39 -4.43 -15.33 -10.43
N ILE A 40 -4.95 -14.92 -11.60
CA ILE A 40 -5.34 -13.52 -11.84
C ILE A 40 -6.43 -13.11 -10.84
N GLN A 41 -7.48 -13.92 -10.69
CA GLN A 41 -8.56 -13.63 -9.74
C GLN A 41 -8.07 -13.61 -8.30
N ALA A 42 -7.23 -14.58 -7.89
CA ALA A 42 -6.66 -14.61 -6.55
C ALA A 42 -5.79 -13.37 -6.26
N PHE A 43 -5.03 -12.89 -7.25
CA PHE A 43 -4.27 -11.65 -7.13
C PHE A 43 -5.18 -10.42 -7.03
N LEU A 44 -6.26 -10.36 -7.80
CA LEU A 44 -7.22 -9.25 -7.75
C LEU A 44 -7.94 -9.17 -6.39
N ASP A 45 -8.32 -10.30 -5.82
CA ASP A 45 -8.92 -10.36 -4.48
C ASP A 45 -7.96 -9.82 -3.41
N LEU A 46 -6.68 -10.21 -3.51
CA LEU A 46 -5.63 -9.65 -2.65
C LEU A 46 -5.49 -8.15 -2.86
N TYR A 47 -5.38 -7.70 -4.11
CA TYR A 47 -5.25 -6.27 -4.45
C TYR A 47 -6.42 -5.45 -3.90
N ASP A 48 -7.65 -5.94 -3.99
CA ASP A 48 -8.83 -5.24 -3.47
C ASP A 48 -8.79 -5.12 -1.94
N ALA A 49 -8.36 -6.17 -1.24
CA ALA A 49 -8.15 -6.13 0.21
C ALA A 49 -7.06 -5.12 0.61
N GLU A 50 -5.97 -5.06 -0.16
CA GLU A 50 -4.88 -4.11 0.03
C GLU A 50 -5.30 -2.68 -0.24
N ARG A 51 -6.01 -2.47 -1.34
CA ARG A 51 -6.59 -1.18 -1.73
C ARG A 51 -7.53 -0.67 -0.64
N ALA A 52 -8.40 -1.51 -0.10
CA ALA A 52 -9.30 -1.11 0.98
C ALA A 52 -8.54 -0.69 2.24
N ARG A 53 -7.47 -1.40 2.59
CA ARG A 53 -6.62 -1.08 3.75
C ARG A 53 -5.88 0.24 3.57
N ALA A 54 -5.27 0.45 2.40
CA ALA A 54 -4.56 1.68 2.07
C ALA A 54 -5.51 2.89 2.11
N LEU A 55 -6.68 2.78 1.47
CA LEU A 55 -7.67 3.85 1.48
C LEU A 55 -8.27 4.13 2.86
N SER A 56 -8.39 3.11 3.72
CA SER A 56 -8.76 3.30 5.13
C SER A 56 -7.70 4.13 5.88
N ALA A 57 -6.41 3.87 5.66
CA ALA A 57 -5.32 4.67 6.22
C ALA A 57 -5.34 6.12 5.69
N VAL A 58 -5.52 6.32 4.38
CA VAL A 58 -5.65 7.67 3.78
C VAL A 58 -6.84 8.41 4.38
N SER A 59 -7.99 7.75 4.55
CA SER A 59 -9.18 8.38 5.11
C SER A 59 -8.93 8.94 6.51
N ARG A 60 -8.20 8.23 7.36
CA ARG A 60 -7.83 8.69 8.72
C ARG A 60 -6.88 9.89 8.70
N ILE A 61 -6.04 9.97 7.68
CA ILE A 61 -5.04 11.05 7.53
C ILE A 61 -5.67 12.31 6.94
N VAL A 62 -6.46 12.18 5.88
CA VAL A 62 -6.97 13.29 5.07
C VAL A 62 -8.31 13.81 5.59
N ALA A 63 -9.11 12.96 6.24
CA ALA A 63 -10.42 13.31 6.79
C ALA A 63 -10.57 12.77 8.23
N PRO A 64 -9.72 13.22 9.18
CA PRO A 64 -9.78 12.75 10.56
C PRO A 64 -11.10 13.16 11.22
N THR A 65 -11.67 12.27 12.03
CA THR A 65 -12.80 12.59 12.91
C THR A 65 -12.30 13.25 14.21
N ALA A 66 -13.22 13.82 15.01
CA ALA A 66 -12.86 14.47 16.28
C ALA A 66 -12.15 13.51 17.26
N ASP A 67 -12.46 12.22 17.20
CA ASP A 67 -11.87 11.17 18.05
C ASP A 67 -10.63 10.53 17.41
N ASP A 68 -10.21 10.95 16.21
CA ASP A 68 -9.07 10.35 15.54
C ASP A 68 -7.74 10.82 16.17
N ASN A 69 -7.09 9.89 16.86
CA ASN A 69 -5.78 10.10 17.46
C ASN A 69 -4.62 9.66 16.54
N THR A 70 -4.85 9.57 15.22
CA THR A 70 -3.79 9.23 14.27
C THR A 70 -2.65 10.26 14.35
N GLY A 71 -1.45 9.77 14.64
CA GLY A 71 -0.22 10.54 14.76
C GLY A 71 0.71 10.39 13.57
N GLY A 72 0.60 9.29 12.81
CA GLY A 72 1.46 9.01 11.66
C GLY A 72 1.23 7.62 11.07
N ILE A 73 2.09 7.26 10.13
CA ILE A 73 2.19 5.90 9.60
C ILE A 73 3.59 5.36 9.82
N MET A 74 3.70 4.07 10.10
CA MET A 74 4.93 3.30 9.99
C MET A 74 4.80 2.31 8.84
N ILE A 75 5.86 2.19 8.06
CA ILE A 75 5.91 1.22 6.98
C ILE A 75 6.32 -0.13 7.56
N ARG A 76 5.54 -1.15 7.27
CA ARG A 76 5.76 -2.54 7.67
C ARG A 76 5.73 -3.45 6.46
N LEU A 77 6.40 -4.59 6.56
CA LEU A 77 6.41 -5.60 5.51
C LEU A 77 5.51 -6.78 5.88
N ARG A 78 4.87 -7.34 4.86
CA ARG A 78 4.24 -8.66 4.93
C ARG A 78 5.23 -9.71 4.48
N ASP A 79 4.99 -10.93 4.91
CA ASP A 79 5.63 -12.08 4.31
C ASP A 79 4.95 -12.41 2.98
N THR A 80 5.43 -11.80 1.90
CA THR A 80 5.02 -12.13 0.54
C THR A 80 6.04 -13.03 -0.16
N GLY A 81 7.09 -13.48 0.53
CA GLY A 81 8.21 -14.23 -0.08
C GLY A 81 9.15 -13.41 -0.97
N HIS A 82 8.79 -12.17 -1.33
CA HIS A 82 9.65 -11.23 -2.05
C HIS A 82 9.40 -9.80 -1.58
N VAL A 83 10.50 -9.07 -1.31
CA VAL A 83 10.48 -7.65 -0.92
C VAL A 83 11.52 -6.93 -1.77
N CYS A 84 11.12 -5.83 -2.43
CA CYS A 84 12.08 -5.03 -3.20
C CYS A 84 13.01 -4.23 -2.27
N PRO A 85 14.21 -3.83 -2.71
CA PRO A 85 15.17 -3.09 -1.88
C PRO A 85 14.59 -1.78 -1.29
N PHE A 86 13.69 -1.13 -2.01
CA PHE A 86 13.02 0.08 -1.53
C PHE A 86 12.08 -0.20 -0.35
N CYS A 87 11.23 -1.23 -0.46
CA CYS A 87 10.34 -1.62 0.64
C CYS A 87 11.14 -2.08 1.86
N GLU A 88 12.23 -2.84 1.65
CA GLU A 88 13.13 -3.29 2.71
C GLU A 88 13.74 -2.11 3.47
N ALA A 89 14.25 -1.10 2.76
CA ALA A 89 14.86 0.08 3.36
C ALA A 89 13.88 0.92 4.20
N LEU A 90 12.59 0.88 3.85
CA LEU A 90 11.52 1.59 4.55
C LEU A 90 10.90 0.82 5.71
N ASN A 91 11.19 -0.48 5.87
CA ASN A 91 10.61 -1.26 6.95
C ASN A 91 10.95 -0.68 8.33
N GLY A 92 9.93 -0.49 9.16
CA GLY A 92 10.03 0.13 10.49
C GLY A 92 10.26 1.63 10.46
N ARG A 93 10.27 2.28 9.29
CA ARG A 93 10.38 3.74 9.17
C ARG A 93 9.02 4.39 9.26
N PHE A 94 8.96 5.60 9.81
CA PHE A 94 7.69 6.31 10.01
C PHE A 94 7.68 7.73 9.46
N LEU A 95 6.47 8.23 9.20
CA LEU A 95 6.20 9.65 8.96
C LEU A 95 5.03 10.12 9.84
N PRO A 96 5.16 11.28 10.50
CA PRO A 96 4.06 11.86 11.26
C PRO A 96 3.00 12.46 10.33
N VAL A 97 1.77 12.53 10.82
CA VAL A 97 0.70 13.34 10.23
C VAL A 97 1.16 14.79 10.10
N GLY A 98 0.83 15.41 8.96
CA GLY A 98 1.24 16.79 8.64
C GLY A 98 2.59 16.90 7.93
N HIS A 99 3.32 15.79 7.74
CA HIS A 99 4.48 15.80 6.84
C HIS A 99 4.02 16.04 5.39
N PRO A 100 4.66 16.94 4.62
CA PRO A 100 4.21 17.29 3.27
C PRO A 100 4.22 16.10 2.29
N GLU A 101 5.10 15.14 2.53
CA GLU A 101 5.28 13.97 1.65
C GLU A 101 4.58 12.70 2.17
N LEU A 102 3.78 12.80 3.24
CA LEU A 102 3.15 11.64 3.88
C LEU A 102 2.38 10.76 2.89
N LEU A 103 1.61 11.37 1.99
CA LEU A 103 0.81 10.65 1.00
C LEU A 103 1.67 9.98 -0.08
N HIS A 104 2.85 10.50 -0.38
CA HIS A 104 3.78 9.87 -1.33
C HIS A 104 4.38 8.59 -0.76
N PHE A 105 4.58 8.55 0.56
CA PHE A 105 5.13 7.40 1.29
C PHE A 105 4.06 6.44 1.82
N LEU A 106 2.82 6.52 1.30
CA LEU A 106 1.75 5.62 1.69
C LEU A 106 1.73 4.38 0.76
N PRO A 107 2.05 3.17 1.27
CA PRO A 107 1.99 1.96 0.46
C PRO A 107 0.54 1.57 0.13
N PRO A 108 0.31 0.82 -0.95
CA PRO A 108 1.30 0.17 -1.81
C PRO A 108 2.02 1.11 -2.79
N PHE A 109 3.32 0.85 -3.03
CA PHE A 109 4.14 1.62 -3.99
C PHE A 109 4.07 1.11 -5.43
N GLY A 110 3.63 -0.14 -5.62
CA GLY A 110 3.47 -0.82 -6.90
C GLY A 110 2.67 -2.12 -6.70
N LEU A 111 2.30 -2.81 -7.79
CA LEU A 111 1.68 -4.13 -7.72
C LEU A 111 2.63 -5.16 -7.10
N GLY A 112 2.14 -5.99 -6.17
CA GLY A 112 3.00 -6.92 -5.42
C GLY A 112 3.78 -6.30 -4.27
N CYS A 113 3.49 -5.04 -3.90
CA CYS A 113 4.17 -4.38 -2.80
C CYS A 113 3.95 -5.14 -1.48
N ALA A 114 5.04 -5.60 -0.86
CA ALA A 114 5.03 -6.22 0.46
C ALA A 114 4.76 -5.19 1.58
N ALA A 115 5.05 -3.92 1.31
CA ALA A 115 4.90 -2.85 2.28
C ALA A 115 3.42 -2.46 2.50
N TYR A 116 3.05 -2.22 3.76
CA TYR A 116 1.77 -1.65 4.16
C TYR A 116 1.98 -0.56 5.22
N ALA A 117 1.03 0.38 5.31
CA ALA A 117 1.00 1.38 6.35
C ALA A 117 0.35 0.84 7.63
N GLU A 118 1.12 0.76 8.71
CA GLU A 118 0.62 0.63 10.07
C GLU A 118 0.29 2.04 10.60
N VAL A 119 -0.98 2.29 10.93
CA VAL A 119 -1.39 3.59 11.46
C VAL A 119 -1.04 3.69 12.94
N LEU A 120 -0.30 4.73 13.30
CA LEU A 120 0.16 4.98 14.66
C LEU A 120 -0.68 6.08 15.34
N THR A 121 -0.80 6.01 16.67
CA THR A 121 -1.34 7.11 17.49
C THR A 121 -0.32 8.22 17.68
N ARG A 122 -0.75 9.40 18.15
CA ARG A 122 0.14 10.51 18.48
C ARG A 122 1.16 10.14 19.57
N GLU A 123 0.75 9.37 20.58
CA GLU A 123 1.65 8.91 21.64
C GLU A 123 2.68 7.93 21.11
N GLN A 124 2.27 7.01 20.24
CA GLN A 124 3.20 6.08 19.59
C GLN A 124 4.24 6.83 18.77
N VAL A 125 3.82 7.80 17.96
CA VAL A 125 4.74 8.63 17.17
C VAL A 125 5.69 9.44 18.06
N ALA A 126 5.20 10.00 19.17
CA ALA A 126 6.04 10.76 20.11
C ALA A 126 7.11 9.89 20.80
N ALA A 127 6.87 8.59 20.94
CA ALA A 127 7.81 7.65 21.53
C ALA A 127 8.87 7.13 20.55
N LEU A 128 8.70 7.35 19.24
CA LEU A 128 9.64 6.85 18.23
C LEU A 128 10.89 7.75 18.13
N PRO A 129 12.09 7.16 18.01
CA PRO A 129 13.32 7.92 17.77
C PRO A 129 13.25 8.67 16.43
N ALA A 130 13.71 9.93 16.40
CA ALA A 130 13.79 10.71 15.15
C ALA A 130 14.61 10.01 14.05
N ALA A 131 15.60 9.19 14.43
CA ALA A 131 16.40 8.40 13.50
C ALA A 131 15.60 7.32 12.75
N GLN A 132 14.40 6.94 13.22
CA GLN A 132 13.49 6.03 12.54
C GLN A 132 12.56 6.74 11.55
N ARG A 133 12.61 8.07 11.47
CA ARG A 133 11.85 8.81 10.46
C ARG A 133 12.35 8.45 9.06
N ILE A 134 11.44 8.39 8.09
CA ILE A 134 11.78 8.23 6.68
C ILE A 134 12.70 9.39 6.25
N ASP A 135 13.80 9.07 5.58
CA ASP A 135 14.58 10.03 4.80
C ASP A 135 13.84 10.27 3.48
N THR A 136 13.24 11.45 3.33
CA THR A 136 12.41 11.73 2.16
C THR A 136 13.19 12.09 0.90
N SER A 137 14.53 12.10 0.97
CA SER A 137 15.36 12.07 -0.24
C SER A 137 15.22 10.74 -1.01
N LEU A 138 14.78 9.67 -0.32
CA LEU A 138 14.48 8.36 -0.90
C LEU A 138 13.04 8.35 -1.46
N VAL A 139 12.83 8.99 -2.60
CA VAL A 139 11.52 9.02 -3.26
C VAL A 139 11.12 7.61 -3.71
N PRO A 140 9.88 7.14 -3.42
CA PRO A 140 9.38 5.88 -3.95
C PRO A 140 9.51 5.83 -5.46
N PRO A 141 9.98 4.71 -6.02
CA PRO A 141 10.29 4.64 -7.45
C PRO A 141 9.05 4.85 -8.33
N CYS A 142 7.84 4.77 -7.75
CA CYS A 142 6.56 4.95 -8.44
C CYS A 142 6.41 4.01 -9.66
N ASP A 143 7.11 2.88 -9.62
CA ASP A 143 7.02 1.83 -10.61
C ASP A 143 5.63 1.17 -10.58
N LEU A 144 5.21 0.64 -11.71
CA LEU A 144 3.94 -0.06 -11.83
C LEU A 144 3.90 -1.32 -10.97
N THR A 145 5.04 -2.02 -10.86
CA THR A 145 5.19 -3.27 -10.12
C THR A 145 6.31 -3.14 -9.07
N CYS A 146 6.13 -3.80 -7.94
CA CYS A 146 7.12 -3.96 -6.89
C CYS A 146 7.88 -5.29 -7.12
N GLY A 147 8.42 -5.42 -8.34
CA GLY A 147 9.04 -6.63 -8.87
C GLY A 147 8.11 -7.44 -9.77
N GLU A 148 8.67 -8.05 -10.82
CA GLU A 148 7.94 -8.83 -11.82
C GLU A 148 7.55 -10.24 -11.35
N TRP A 149 8.04 -10.66 -10.18
CA TRP A 149 7.75 -11.99 -9.59
C TRP A 149 6.25 -12.26 -9.45
N ILE A 150 5.42 -11.21 -9.37
CA ILE A 150 3.97 -11.32 -9.27
C ILE A 150 3.34 -12.05 -10.46
N PHE A 151 3.93 -11.97 -11.65
CA PHE A 151 3.36 -12.60 -12.84
C PHE A 151 3.69 -14.10 -12.90
N THR A 152 4.78 -14.50 -12.25
CA THR A 152 5.25 -15.90 -12.23
C THR A 152 4.79 -16.70 -11.00
N ARG A 153 4.10 -16.04 -10.07
CA ARG A 153 3.62 -16.67 -8.83
C ARG A 153 2.25 -17.32 -9.04
N THR A 154 2.10 -18.51 -8.47
CA THR A 154 0.79 -19.16 -8.29
C THR A 154 0.08 -18.54 -7.08
N TRP A 155 -0.86 -17.63 -7.33
CA TRP A 155 -1.61 -16.91 -6.30
C TRP A 155 -2.76 -17.73 -5.71
N SER A 156 -3.33 -18.63 -6.50
CA SER A 156 -4.38 -19.57 -6.08
C SER A 156 -3.91 -20.57 -5.01
N ALA A 157 -2.59 -20.76 -4.86
CA ALA A 157 -1.99 -21.58 -3.81
C ALA A 157 -1.92 -20.88 -2.43
N GLY A 158 -2.24 -19.57 -2.36
CA GLY A 158 -2.25 -18.78 -1.14
C GLY A 158 -0.96 -17.98 -0.86
N ILE A 159 -1.02 -17.15 0.18
CA ILE A 159 0.15 -16.49 0.78
C ILE A 159 0.64 -17.40 1.92
N PRO A 160 1.96 -17.71 2.00
CA PRO A 160 2.50 -18.46 3.13
C PRO A 160 2.22 -17.77 4.47
#